data_AF-A0AAJ7RHJ7-F1
#
_entry.id   AF-A0AAJ7RHJ7-F1
#
_cell.length_a   1.000
_cell.length_b   1.000
_cell.length_c   1.000
_cell.angle_alpha   90.00
_cell.angle_beta   90.00
_cell.angle_gamma   90.00
#
_symmetry.space_group_name_H-M   'P 1'
#
loop_
_entity.id
_entity.type
_entity.pdbx_description
1 polymer ?
#
loop_
_entity_poly.entity_id
_entity_poly.type
_entity_poly.pdbx_seq_one_letter_code
_entity_poly.pdbx_strand_id
1 'polypeptide(L)'
;MVMIVGVPRVWKVKDGTQFMEYQNEEVSSNVCQAILRQTYTMFRLFMGSFDTILNDPECGSVLLLKHKLDHFYSRYLLSLKLNNSDILDVFQGLQFLPLDKTTFLRVQCFMNLVEAMFSQVKYTAFLYNDQLVWSGLDPEDMQVVYNYLISTLLPAYLEKELHGGSMPRNSPSPFTSSHYGKFVTGPSSINEPNGTGKLPRVYINYSTIPISLYLVVYRALSATICLFVDSKTSLVMDFFKSLDTFLGPQLTTLVSSVAEQCSKHVTIVADSSPKYLYFNKLNLAYKSTIHLDNRRCSNVLTTPEVLRIITDINNDTNKLKEAGEVIIKTMSDYWVVGKLSNLREFFVVIQQKNANLIEIDDEVKRLCEQQLKSIFFH
;
A
#
# COMPACT_ATOMS: atom_id res chain seq x y z
N MET A 1 21.33 5.96 -7.77
CA MET A 1 21.53 5.30 -6.46
C MET A 1 22.00 3.87 -6.71
N VAL A 2 22.80 3.31 -5.82
CA VAL A 2 23.30 1.92 -5.92
C VAL A 2 22.99 1.22 -4.59
N MET A 3 22.49 -0.02 -4.66
CA MET A 3 22.24 -0.86 -3.49
C MET A 3 23.09 -2.12 -3.58
N ILE A 4 23.83 -2.41 -2.52
CA ILE A 4 24.64 -3.63 -2.39
C ILE A 4 24.00 -4.47 -1.29
N VAL A 5 23.58 -5.68 -1.63
CA VAL A 5 22.88 -6.60 -0.72
C VAL A 5 23.79 -7.77 -0.42
N GLY A 6 23.93 -8.12 0.86
CA GLY A 6 24.62 -9.33 1.28
C GLY A 6 23.74 -10.55 1.04
N VAL A 7 24.26 -11.55 0.34
CA VAL A 7 23.53 -12.79 0.07
C VAL A 7 23.45 -13.65 1.33
N PRO A 8 22.27 -14.23 1.67
CA PRO A 8 22.14 -15.18 2.76
C PRO A 8 23.09 -16.37 2.62
N ARG A 9 23.58 -16.88 3.76
CA ARG A 9 24.55 -17.98 3.80
C ARG A 9 24.16 -19.02 4.84
N VAL A 10 24.33 -20.29 4.49
CA VAL A 10 24.05 -21.44 5.37
C VAL A 10 25.29 -22.32 5.44
N TRP A 11 25.55 -22.87 6.63
CA TRP A 11 26.59 -23.87 6.82
C TRP A 11 26.06 -25.24 6.42
N LYS A 12 26.75 -25.90 5.48
CA LYS A 12 26.47 -27.28 5.09
C LYS A 12 27.67 -28.17 5.39
N VAL A 13 27.37 -29.42 5.70
CA VAL A 13 28.39 -30.47 5.85
C VAL A 13 28.30 -31.36 4.62
N LYS A 14 29.41 -31.51 3.91
CA LYS A 14 29.56 -32.51 2.85
C LYS A 14 30.87 -33.25 3.10
N ASP A 15 30.79 -34.58 3.15
CA ASP A 15 31.93 -35.46 3.38
C ASP A 15 32.75 -35.10 4.64
N GLY A 16 32.06 -34.76 5.73
CA GLY A 16 32.68 -34.39 7.01
C GLY A 16 33.31 -32.99 7.06
N THR A 17 33.34 -32.26 5.94
CA THR A 17 33.88 -30.90 5.87
C THR A 17 32.74 -29.87 5.90
N GLN A 18 32.82 -28.91 6.82
CA GLN A 18 31.90 -27.77 6.86
C GLN A 18 32.29 -26.75 5.80
N PHE A 19 31.33 -26.37 4.95
CA PHE A 19 31.50 -25.29 3.99
C PHE A 19 30.32 -24.32 4.07
N MET A 20 30.60 -23.07 3.69
CA MET A 20 29.63 -22.00 3.64
C MET A 20 29.01 -21.96 2.25
N GLU A 21 27.71 -22.14 2.15
CA GLU A 21 26.96 -22.06 0.90
C GLU A 21 26.16 -20.75 0.86
N TYR A 22 26.30 -20.01 -0.23
CA TYR A 22 25.53 -18.79 -0.48
C TYR A 22 24.24 -19.13 -1.20
N GLN A 23 23.12 -18.62 -0.69
CA GLN A 23 21.80 -18.87 -1.25
C GLN A 23 21.41 -17.75 -2.22
N ASN A 24 22.09 -17.69 -3.38
CA ASN A 24 21.84 -16.65 -4.39
C ASN A 24 20.38 -16.59 -4.85
N GLU A 25 19.73 -17.75 -4.91
CA GLU A 25 18.32 -17.89 -5.31
C GLU A 25 17.33 -17.22 -4.36
N GLU A 26 17.76 -16.77 -3.17
CA GLU A 26 16.88 -16.04 -2.24
C GLU A 26 16.84 -14.54 -2.52
N VAL A 27 17.74 -14.03 -3.36
CA VAL A 27 17.87 -12.60 -3.64
C VAL A 27 17.50 -12.31 -5.09
N SER A 28 16.29 -11.80 -5.31
CA SER A 28 15.88 -11.36 -6.64
C SER A 28 16.40 -9.95 -6.94
N SER A 29 17.19 -9.82 -8.01
CA SER A 29 17.71 -8.54 -8.49
C SER A 29 16.58 -7.57 -8.88
N ASN A 30 15.51 -8.08 -9.50
CA ASN A 30 14.35 -7.27 -9.90
C ASN A 30 13.62 -6.69 -8.68
N VAL A 31 13.38 -7.51 -7.65
CA VAL A 31 12.76 -7.09 -6.39
C VAL A 31 13.63 -6.04 -5.71
N CYS A 32 14.94 -6.29 -5.61
CA CYS A 32 15.90 -5.33 -5.07
C CYS A 32 15.91 -4.00 -5.83
N GLN A 33 15.84 -4.04 -7.16
CA GLN A 33 15.75 -2.83 -7.99
C GLN A 33 14.45 -2.07 -7.74
N ALA A 34 13.32 -2.77 -7.60
CA ALA A 34 12.03 -2.17 -7.30
C ALA A 34 12.03 -1.50 -5.92
N ILE A 35 12.61 -2.15 -4.90
CA ILE A 35 12.80 -1.59 -3.55
C ILE A 35 13.68 -0.34 -3.62
N LEU A 36 14.80 -0.38 -4.36
CA LEU A 36 15.68 0.78 -4.51
C LEU A 36 14.92 1.97 -5.11
N ARG A 37 14.10 1.76 -6.14
CA ARG A 37 13.22 2.80 -6.70
C ARG A 37 12.22 3.30 -5.66
N GLN A 38 11.60 2.41 -4.91
CA GLN A 38 10.65 2.76 -3.85
C GLN A 38 11.29 3.61 -2.74
N THR A 39 12.54 3.32 -2.39
CA THR A 39 13.25 4.12 -1.38
C THR A 39 13.46 5.55 -1.85
N TYR A 40 13.71 5.75 -3.14
CA TYR A 40 13.83 7.08 -3.74
C TYR A 40 12.47 7.79 -3.85
N THR A 41 11.41 7.10 -4.27
CA THR A 41 10.07 7.70 -4.35
C THR A 41 9.57 8.12 -2.98
N MET A 42 9.85 7.33 -1.93
CA MET A 42 9.53 7.70 -0.55
C MET A 42 10.39 8.87 -0.04
N PHE A 43 11.69 8.91 -0.36
CA PHE A 43 12.53 10.08 -0.09
C PHE A 43 11.92 11.33 -0.74
N ARG A 44 11.59 11.21 -2.03
CA ARG A 44 11.05 12.29 -2.85
C ARG A 44 9.73 12.82 -2.26
N LEU A 45 8.84 11.93 -1.81
CA LEU A 45 7.58 12.29 -1.15
C LEU A 45 7.79 13.25 0.03
N PHE A 46 8.83 13.09 0.86
CA PHE A 46 9.01 13.92 2.06
C PHE A 46 10.07 15.01 1.95
N MET A 47 11.07 14.83 1.08
CA MET A 47 12.25 15.69 1.02
C MET A 47 12.31 16.57 -0.21
N GLY A 48 11.54 16.25 -1.26
CA GLY A 48 11.73 16.76 -2.61
C GLY A 48 12.62 15.85 -3.45
N SER A 49 12.64 16.07 -4.76
CA SER A 49 13.62 15.41 -5.65
C SER A 49 15.03 15.97 -5.41
N PHE A 50 16.06 15.21 -5.79
CA PHE A 50 17.44 15.69 -5.71
C PHE A 50 17.64 16.98 -6.50
N ASP A 51 17.05 17.07 -7.70
CA ASP A 51 17.10 18.25 -8.56
C ASP A 51 16.47 19.46 -7.87
N THR A 52 15.23 19.31 -7.38
CA THR A 52 14.53 20.39 -6.66
C THR A 52 15.26 20.85 -5.40
N ILE A 53 16.02 19.97 -4.73
CA ILE A 53 16.81 20.34 -3.55
C ILE A 53 18.09 21.09 -3.94
N LEU A 54 18.74 20.69 -5.03
CA LEU A 54 19.98 21.32 -5.50
C LEU A 54 19.73 22.69 -6.14
N ASN A 55 18.65 22.80 -6.89
CA ASN A 55 18.28 23.98 -7.66
C ASN A 55 17.30 24.91 -6.91
N ASP A 56 17.08 24.68 -5.61
CA ASP A 56 16.27 25.57 -4.76
C ASP A 56 16.90 26.98 -4.75
N PRO A 57 16.20 28.04 -5.21
CA PRO A 57 16.77 29.37 -5.32
C PRO A 57 17.18 30.02 -3.99
N GLU A 58 16.56 29.61 -2.88
CA GLU A 58 16.79 30.24 -1.57
C GLU A 58 17.94 29.57 -0.81
N CYS A 59 18.02 28.24 -0.88
CA CYS A 59 18.93 27.47 -0.03
C CYS A 59 19.58 26.24 -0.70
N GLY A 60 19.41 26.10 -2.01
CA GLY A 60 19.88 24.95 -2.78
C GLY A 60 21.38 24.75 -2.67
N SER A 61 21.78 23.56 -2.20
CA SER A 61 23.19 23.21 -2.08
C SER A 61 23.43 21.70 -1.97
N VAL A 62 24.64 21.28 -2.35
CA VAL A 62 25.08 19.88 -2.18
C VAL A 62 25.13 19.50 -0.69
N LEU A 63 25.46 20.44 0.20
CA LEU A 63 25.47 20.22 1.65
C LEU A 63 24.06 19.95 2.18
N LEU A 64 23.07 20.74 1.76
CA LEU A 64 21.67 20.52 2.11
C LEU A 64 21.19 19.14 1.65
N LEU A 65 21.52 18.75 0.41
CA LEU A 65 21.18 17.43 -0.11
C LEU A 65 21.80 16.31 0.75
N LYS A 66 23.09 16.42 1.09
CA LYS A 66 23.77 15.46 1.97
C LYS A 66 23.08 15.33 3.33
N HIS A 67 22.71 16.46 3.97
CA HIS A 67 21.99 16.44 5.23
C HIS A 67 20.61 15.78 5.12
N LYS A 68 19.84 16.07 4.07
CA LYS A 68 18.54 15.43 3.85
C LYS A 68 18.66 13.93 3.60
N LEU A 69 19.65 13.52 2.81
CA LEU A 69 19.95 12.10 2.55
C LEU A 69 20.28 11.37 3.84
N ASP A 70 21.20 11.90 4.64
CA ASP A 70 21.60 11.29 5.93
C ASP A 70 20.42 11.21 6.89
N HIS A 71 19.67 12.30 7.06
CA HIS A 71 18.50 12.34 7.93
C HIS A 71 17.41 11.32 7.53
N PHE A 72 17.16 11.16 6.23
CA PHE A 72 16.14 10.22 5.75
C PHE A 72 16.63 8.77 5.81
N TYR A 73 17.76 8.47 5.16
CA TYR A 73 18.20 7.09 4.96
C TYR A 73 18.74 6.43 6.24
N SER A 74 19.30 7.19 7.19
CA SER A 74 19.76 6.65 8.48
C SER A 74 18.67 5.90 9.24
N ARG A 75 17.41 6.35 9.13
CA ARG A 75 16.25 5.68 9.74
C ARG A 75 15.52 4.78 8.76
N TYR A 76 15.35 5.24 7.52
CA TYR A 76 14.54 4.51 6.54
C TYR A 76 15.15 3.15 6.19
N LEU A 77 16.48 3.06 6.06
CA LEU A 77 17.15 1.79 5.74
C LEU A 77 16.93 0.73 6.84
N LEU A 78 16.85 1.14 8.11
CA LEU A 78 16.58 0.23 9.23
C LEU A 78 15.16 -0.35 9.22
N SER A 79 14.23 0.30 8.50
CA SER A 79 12.84 -0.17 8.37
C SER A 79 12.63 -1.16 7.22
N LEU A 80 13.61 -1.31 6.32
CA LEU A 80 13.50 -2.19 5.16
C LEU A 80 13.58 -3.67 5.58
N LYS A 81 12.59 -4.47 5.18
CA LYS A 81 12.51 -5.90 5.46
C LYS A 81 12.82 -6.73 4.20
N LEU A 82 14.06 -6.65 3.72
CA LEU A 82 14.48 -7.31 2.46
C LEU A 82 14.24 -8.84 2.46
N ASN A 83 14.32 -9.49 3.62
CA ASN A 83 14.10 -10.93 3.73
C ASN A 83 12.66 -11.37 3.44
N ASN A 84 11.71 -10.45 3.54
CA ASN A 84 10.29 -10.71 3.31
C ASN A 84 9.81 -10.15 1.98
N SER A 85 10.73 -9.68 1.13
CA SER A 85 10.37 -9.00 -0.09
C SER A 85 10.01 -9.96 -1.21
N ASP A 86 8.95 -9.62 -1.94
CA ASP A 86 8.35 -10.47 -2.96
C ASP A 86 7.81 -9.65 -4.15
N ILE A 87 6.98 -10.29 -4.97
CA ILE A 87 6.34 -9.69 -6.13
C ILE A 87 5.51 -8.42 -5.81
N LEU A 88 4.95 -8.28 -4.61
CA LEU A 88 4.22 -7.06 -4.23
C LEU A 88 5.15 -5.85 -4.10
N ASP A 89 6.43 -6.05 -3.81
CA ASP A 89 7.43 -4.98 -3.83
C ASP A 89 7.83 -4.58 -5.25
N VAL A 90 7.57 -5.43 -6.24
CA VAL A 90 7.69 -5.10 -7.66
C VAL A 90 6.47 -4.30 -8.13
N PHE A 91 5.26 -4.77 -7.81
CA PHE A 91 4.02 -4.12 -8.24
C PHE A 91 3.77 -2.79 -7.53
N GLN A 92 4.06 -2.74 -6.23
CA GLN A 92 3.79 -1.60 -5.37
C GLN A 92 2.34 -1.10 -5.49
N GLY A 93 1.39 -2.00 -5.76
CA GLY A 93 0.07 -1.61 -6.22
C GLY A 93 -0.82 -0.96 -5.16
N LEU A 94 -1.97 -0.49 -5.61
CA LEU A 94 -3.10 0.01 -4.83
C LEU A 94 -4.14 -1.09 -4.67
N GLN A 95 -4.61 -1.34 -3.45
CA GLN A 95 -5.70 -2.27 -3.23
C GLN A 95 -7.01 -1.50 -3.14
N PHE A 96 -7.88 -1.70 -4.12
CA PHE A 96 -9.17 -1.02 -4.18
C PHE A 96 -10.26 -1.83 -3.47
N LEU A 97 -11.13 -1.14 -2.74
CA LEU A 97 -12.35 -1.72 -2.19
C LEU A 97 -13.47 -1.60 -3.22
N PRO A 98 -13.98 -2.72 -3.78
CA PRO A 98 -15.08 -2.66 -4.73
C PRO A 98 -16.38 -2.26 -4.03
N LEU A 99 -16.90 -1.08 -4.38
CA LEU A 99 -18.20 -0.60 -3.93
C LEU A 99 -19.24 -0.64 -5.04
N ASP A 100 -20.52 -0.72 -4.68
CA ASP A 100 -21.59 -0.52 -5.64
C ASP A 100 -21.63 0.96 -6.08
N LYS A 101 -22.22 1.23 -7.24
CA LYS A 101 -22.23 2.58 -7.84
C LYS A 101 -22.80 3.63 -6.89
N THR A 102 -23.82 3.29 -6.10
CA THR A 102 -24.50 4.24 -5.20
C THR A 102 -23.60 4.58 -4.03
N THR A 103 -23.04 3.57 -3.38
CA THR A 103 -22.14 3.77 -2.22
C THR A 103 -20.86 4.49 -2.64
N PHE A 104 -20.27 4.12 -3.78
CA PHE A 104 -19.12 4.83 -4.33
C PHE A 104 -19.41 6.31 -4.60
N LEU A 105 -20.53 6.62 -5.26
CA LEU A 105 -20.93 8.01 -5.53
C LEU A 105 -21.17 8.80 -4.23
N ARG A 106 -21.71 8.18 -3.18
CA ARG A 106 -21.84 8.84 -1.87
C ARG A 106 -20.48 9.22 -1.28
N VAL A 107 -19.49 8.32 -1.35
CA VAL A 107 -18.12 8.61 -0.92
C VAL A 107 -17.54 9.76 -1.73
N GLN A 108 -17.65 9.70 -3.06
CA GLN A 108 -17.14 10.76 -3.95
C GLN A 108 -17.81 12.11 -3.68
N CYS A 109 -19.14 12.16 -3.56
CA CYS A 109 -19.87 13.39 -3.24
C CYS A 109 -19.45 13.97 -1.90
N PHE A 110 -19.24 13.12 -0.89
CA PHE A 110 -18.74 13.56 0.41
C PHE A 110 -17.32 14.15 0.31
N MET A 111 -16.41 13.52 -0.44
CA MET A 111 -15.07 14.06 -0.69
C MET A 111 -15.11 15.41 -1.43
N ASN A 112 -15.94 15.52 -2.47
CA ASN A 112 -16.14 16.79 -3.18
C ASN A 112 -16.70 17.89 -2.26
N LEU A 113 -17.60 17.53 -1.35
CA LEU A 113 -18.14 18.47 -0.37
C LEU A 113 -17.06 18.94 0.62
N VAL A 114 -16.17 18.04 1.05
CA VAL A 114 -15.00 18.42 1.88
C VAL A 114 -14.13 19.43 1.14
N GLU A 115 -13.78 19.16 -0.12
CA GLU A 115 -12.96 20.08 -0.93
C GLU A 115 -13.65 21.44 -1.17
N ALA A 116 -14.98 21.45 -1.33
CA ALA A 116 -15.77 22.68 -1.48
C ALA A 116 -15.84 23.49 -0.17
N MET A 117 -16.01 22.84 0.98
CA MET A 117 -16.13 23.49 2.28
C MET A 117 -14.79 23.98 2.83
N PHE A 118 -13.69 23.32 2.46
CA PHE A 118 -12.34 23.63 2.93
C PHE A 118 -11.43 23.92 1.73
N SER A 119 -11.48 25.13 1.18
CA SER A 119 -10.74 25.56 -0.02
C SER A 119 -9.20 25.44 0.06
N GLN A 120 -8.68 25.26 1.27
CA GLN A 120 -7.28 25.00 1.57
C GLN A 120 -6.88 23.54 1.24
N VAL A 121 -7.84 22.61 1.29
CA VAL A 121 -7.68 21.21 0.88
C VAL A 121 -7.66 21.17 -0.64
N LYS A 122 -6.56 20.68 -1.22
CA LYS A 122 -6.37 20.59 -2.67
C LYS A 122 -6.76 19.23 -3.23
N TYR A 123 -6.55 18.18 -2.44
CA TYR A 123 -6.90 16.82 -2.80
C TYR A 123 -7.40 16.08 -1.57
N THR A 124 -8.19 15.05 -1.82
CA THR A 124 -8.67 14.12 -0.81
C THR A 124 -8.46 12.68 -1.23
N ALA A 125 -8.29 11.79 -0.26
CA ALA A 125 -8.37 10.35 -0.49
C ALA A 125 -9.15 9.68 0.64
N PHE A 126 -9.92 8.65 0.30
CA PHE A 126 -10.75 7.89 1.22
C PHE A 126 -10.36 6.41 1.16
N LEU A 127 -10.03 5.88 2.33
CA LEU A 127 -9.76 4.46 2.53
C LEU A 127 -10.75 3.89 3.53
N TYR A 128 -11.08 2.61 3.35
CA TYR A 128 -11.87 1.83 4.31
C TYR A 128 -11.22 0.47 4.52
N ASN A 129 -10.99 0.08 5.78
CA ASN A 129 -10.22 -1.11 6.13
C ASN A 129 -8.88 -1.18 5.37
N ASP A 130 -8.15 -0.06 5.36
CA ASP A 130 -6.86 0.07 4.69
C ASP A 130 -6.91 -0.15 3.16
N GLN A 131 -8.09 -0.24 2.53
CA GLN A 131 -8.28 -0.34 1.08
C GLN A 131 -8.77 0.99 0.50
N LEU A 132 -8.27 1.35 -0.67
CA LEU A 132 -8.60 2.61 -1.36
C LEU A 132 -9.99 2.54 -1.98
N VAL A 133 -10.82 3.54 -1.71
CA VAL A 133 -12.11 3.74 -2.40
C VAL A 133 -12.01 4.87 -3.41
N TRP A 134 -11.47 6.01 -2.97
CA TRP A 134 -11.39 7.23 -3.78
C TRP A 134 -10.06 7.94 -3.55
N SER A 135 -9.53 8.55 -4.59
CA SER A 135 -8.40 9.48 -4.52
C SER A 135 -8.56 10.56 -5.58
N GLY A 136 -8.32 11.81 -5.19
CA GLY A 136 -8.13 12.94 -6.11
C GLY A 136 -6.70 13.07 -6.63
N LEU A 137 -5.76 12.23 -6.19
CA LEU A 137 -4.38 12.21 -6.67
C LEU A 137 -4.21 11.32 -7.89
N ASP A 138 -3.21 11.64 -8.72
CA ASP A 138 -2.74 10.75 -9.77
C ASP A 138 -2.31 9.38 -9.20
N PRO A 139 -2.53 8.26 -9.93
CA PRO A 139 -2.24 6.93 -9.42
C PRO A 139 -0.80 6.75 -8.91
N GLU A 140 0.19 7.34 -9.60
CA GLU A 140 1.61 7.26 -9.22
C GLU A 140 1.90 7.95 -7.88
N ASP A 141 1.33 9.14 -7.65
CA ASP A 141 1.51 9.84 -6.38
C ASP A 141 0.73 9.14 -5.26
N MET A 142 -0.49 8.70 -5.55
CA MET A 142 -1.30 7.93 -4.61
C MET A 142 -0.61 6.63 -4.22
N GLN A 143 0.11 5.97 -5.13
CA GLN A 143 0.87 4.75 -4.88
C GLN A 143 1.86 4.93 -3.73
N VAL A 144 2.66 6.00 -3.78
CA VAL A 144 3.68 6.29 -2.78
C VAL A 144 3.03 6.66 -1.44
N VAL A 145 1.98 7.49 -1.49
CA VAL A 145 1.22 7.86 -0.28
C VAL A 145 0.56 6.65 0.36
N TYR A 146 -0.09 5.80 -0.42
CA TYR A 146 -0.73 4.57 0.04
C TYR A 146 0.28 3.64 0.73
N ASN A 147 1.46 3.46 0.12
CA ASN A 147 2.54 2.68 0.74
C ASN A 147 2.98 3.29 2.09
N TYR A 148 3.11 4.61 2.18
CA TYR A 148 3.41 5.29 3.46
C TYR A 148 2.29 5.06 4.50
N LEU A 149 1.03 5.17 4.09
CA LEU A 149 -0.13 5.00 4.97
C LEU A 149 -0.16 3.58 5.57
N ILE A 150 -0.11 2.57 4.71
CA ILE A 150 -0.32 1.17 5.11
C ILE A 150 0.93 0.56 5.75
N SER A 151 2.13 0.90 5.30
CA SER A 151 3.37 0.29 5.81
C SER A 151 4.00 1.04 6.97
N THR A 152 3.62 2.31 7.23
CA THR A 152 4.28 3.12 8.26
C THR A 152 3.29 3.85 9.16
N LEU A 153 2.42 4.70 8.60
CA LEU A 153 1.63 5.62 9.41
C LEU A 153 0.57 4.91 10.26
N LEU A 154 -0.31 4.13 9.61
CA LEU A 154 -1.44 3.48 10.27
C LEU A 154 -1.01 2.38 11.25
N PRO A 155 0.00 1.52 10.94
CA PRO A 155 0.52 0.56 11.91
C PRO A 155 1.12 1.24 13.15
N ALA A 156 1.96 2.26 12.96
CA ALA A 156 2.56 2.98 14.08
C ALA A 156 1.52 3.72 14.94
N TYR A 157 0.44 4.19 14.34
CA TYR A 157 -0.68 4.79 15.06
C TYR A 157 -1.46 3.74 15.89
N LEU A 158 -1.78 2.59 15.28
CA LEU A 158 -2.47 1.49 15.98
C LEU A 158 -1.65 0.94 17.14
N GLU A 159 -0.33 0.78 16.97
CA GLU A 159 0.57 0.37 18.05
C GLU A 159 0.55 1.37 19.21
N LYS A 160 0.55 2.68 18.93
CA LYS A 160 0.43 3.70 19.98
C LYS A 160 -0.90 3.63 20.72
N GLU A 161 -2.01 3.39 20.04
CA GLU A 161 -3.32 3.23 20.70
C GLU A 161 -3.36 1.98 21.59
N LEU A 162 -2.68 0.89 21.20
CA LEU A 162 -2.60 -0.34 21.99
C LEU A 162 -1.68 -0.19 23.22
N HIS A 163 -0.55 0.52 23.10
CA HIS A 163 0.41 0.72 24.19
C HIS A 163 0.07 1.91 25.11
N GLY A 164 -0.82 2.81 24.69
CA GLY A 164 -1.37 3.92 25.49
C GLY A 164 -2.36 3.44 26.57
N GLY A 165 -1.98 2.39 27.30
CA GLY A 165 -2.76 1.68 28.31
C GLY A 165 -3.14 2.56 29.50
N SER A 166 -4.16 3.36 29.30
CA SER A 166 -5.10 3.77 30.33
C SER A 166 -6.38 4.14 29.59
N MET A 167 -7.18 3.12 29.28
CA MET A 167 -8.59 3.36 29.05
C MET A 167 -9.08 4.09 30.31
N PRO A 168 -9.52 5.36 30.24
CA PRO A 168 -10.01 6.03 31.42
C PRO A 168 -11.06 5.13 32.05
N ARG A 169 -10.92 4.83 33.35
CA ARG A 169 -11.89 4.02 34.11
C ARG A 169 -13.31 4.62 34.09
N ASN A 170 -13.42 5.87 33.63
CA ASN A 170 -14.65 6.61 33.35
C ASN A 170 -14.76 7.05 31.88
N SER A 171 -14.24 6.27 30.93
CA SER A 171 -14.65 6.43 29.54
C SER A 171 -16.11 6.03 29.50
N PRO A 172 -17.05 6.94 29.17
CA PRO A 172 -18.38 6.46 28.85
C PRO A 172 -18.17 5.48 27.66
N SER A 173 -18.96 4.41 27.59
CA SER A 173 -18.93 3.36 26.56
C SER A 173 -18.32 3.78 25.19
N PRO A 174 -17.75 2.87 24.39
CA PRO A 174 -17.29 3.19 23.03
C PRO A 174 -18.37 3.79 22.11
N PHE A 175 -19.63 3.83 22.56
CA PHE A 175 -20.78 4.47 21.92
C PHE A 175 -21.15 5.85 22.48
N THR A 176 -20.35 6.43 23.39
CA THR A 176 -20.66 7.67 24.12
C THR A 176 -19.52 8.68 24.18
N SER A 177 -18.40 8.44 23.48
CA SER A 177 -17.44 9.53 23.26
C SER A 177 -18.06 10.55 22.30
N SER A 178 -18.19 11.80 22.77
CA SER A 178 -18.73 12.95 22.01
C SER A 178 -17.96 13.28 20.73
N HIS A 179 -16.85 12.57 20.45
CA HIS A 179 -16.00 12.75 19.30
C HIS A 179 -16.13 11.55 18.37
N TYR A 180 -16.57 11.82 17.15
CA TYR A 180 -16.86 10.82 16.12
C TYR A 180 -15.62 10.27 15.41
N GLY A 181 -14.45 10.91 15.57
CA GLY A 181 -13.18 10.48 14.97
C GLY A 181 -11.97 11.17 15.61
N LYS A 182 -10.78 10.88 15.08
CA LYS A 182 -9.49 11.37 15.61
C LYS A 182 -8.51 11.69 14.48
N PHE A 183 -7.62 12.65 14.74
CA PHE A 183 -6.49 12.94 13.86
C PHE A 183 -5.34 11.95 14.10
N VAL A 184 -4.89 11.30 13.04
CA VAL A 184 -3.67 10.45 13.01
C VAL A 184 -2.43 11.32 12.80
N THR A 185 -2.55 12.36 11.96
CA THR A 185 -1.55 13.42 11.79
C THR A 185 -2.20 14.77 12.05
N GLY A 186 -1.45 15.68 12.68
CA GLY A 186 -2.00 16.94 13.20
C GLY A 186 -2.15 16.89 14.72
N PRO A 187 -3.15 17.58 15.31
CA PRO A 187 -3.20 17.75 16.75
C PRO A 187 -3.55 16.46 17.51
N SER A 188 -2.79 16.16 18.56
CA SER A 188 -2.95 14.95 19.38
C SER A 188 -4.29 14.92 20.12
N SER A 189 -4.83 16.09 20.43
CA SER A 189 -6.15 16.28 21.02
C SER A 189 -6.72 17.62 20.57
N ILE A 190 -8.00 17.63 20.22
CA ILE A 190 -8.71 18.85 19.80
C ILE A 190 -8.92 19.84 20.95
N ASN A 191 -8.85 19.34 22.18
CA ASN A 191 -9.05 20.08 23.42
C ASN A 191 -7.73 20.64 23.99
N GLU A 192 -6.58 20.31 23.40
CA GLU A 192 -5.28 20.81 23.85
C GLU A 192 -4.78 21.94 22.95
N PRO A 193 -4.69 23.19 23.45
CA PRO A 193 -4.41 24.37 22.63
C PRO A 193 -2.97 24.44 22.08
N ASN A 194 -2.01 23.72 22.68
CA ASN A 194 -0.58 23.81 22.34
C ASN A 194 -0.05 22.61 21.54
N GLY A 195 -0.92 21.68 21.16
CA GLY A 195 -0.51 20.40 20.59
C GLY A 195 -0.75 20.31 19.09
N THR A 196 -0.22 21.21 18.25
CA THR A 196 -0.11 20.89 16.81
C THR A 196 0.95 19.79 16.67
N GLY A 197 0.51 18.53 16.67
CA GLY A 197 1.39 17.38 16.53
C GLY A 197 2.17 17.41 15.22
N LYS A 198 3.01 16.39 14.99
CA LYS A 198 3.81 16.33 13.75
C LYS A 198 2.88 16.24 12.54
N LEU A 199 2.94 17.26 11.69
CA LEU A 199 2.20 17.29 10.44
C LEU A 199 3.17 17.01 9.28
N PRO A 200 3.07 15.85 8.63
CA PRO A 200 3.97 15.52 7.53
C PRO A 200 3.75 16.48 6.36
N ARG A 201 4.86 17.05 5.88
CA ARG A 201 4.89 17.79 4.62
C ARG A 201 5.23 16.79 3.51
N VAL A 202 4.39 16.75 2.48
CA VAL A 202 4.55 15.87 1.32
C VAL A 202 4.68 16.67 0.05
N TYR A 203 5.37 16.11 -0.93
CA TYR A 203 5.54 16.64 -2.27
C TYR A 203 4.89 15.67 -3.26
N ILE A 204 3.99 16.18 -4.09
CA ILE A 204 3.23 15.40 -5.09
C ILE A 204 3.25 16.15 -6.44
N ASN A 205 2.67 15.56 -7.48
CA ASN A 205 2.57 16.06 -8.86
C ASN A 205 3.92 16.19 -9.56
N TYR A 206 4.78 15.18 -9.41
CA TYR A 206 6.10 15.14 -10.08
C TYR A 206 6.01 14.97 -11.61
N SER A 207 4.87 14.55 -12.13
CA SER A 207 4.58 14.49 -13.58
C SER A 207 4.50 15.89 -14.21
N THR A 208 4.22 16.92 -13.43
CA THR A 208 4.05 18.30 -13.87
C THR A 208 4.96 19.24 -13.07
N ILE A 209 4.41 19.93 -12.08
CA ILE A 209 5.16 20.82 -11.19
C ILE A 209 4.95 20.30 -9.77
N PRO A 210 6.03 19.89 -9.08
CA PRO A 210 5.93 19.41 -7.72
C PRO A 210 5.31 20.46 -6.82
N ILE A 211 4.22 20.10 -6.15
CA ILE A 211 3.55 20.95 -5.17
C ILE A 211 3.80 20.41 -3.78
N SER A 212 3.94 21.32 -2.81
CA SER A 212 4.14 20.95 -1.43
C SER A 212 2.87 21.14 -0.62
N LEU A 213 2.45 20.09 0.07
CA LEU A 213 1.20 20.02 0.83
C LEU A 213 1.46 19.44 2.22
N TYR A 214 0.58 19.76 3.17
CA TYR A 214 0.48 19.05 4.43
C TYR A 214 -0.46 17.86 4.30
N LEU A 215 -0.05 16.71 4.82
CA LEU A 215 -0.88 15.50 4.88
C LEU A 215 -1.58 15.42 6.24
N VAL A 216 -2.85 15.80 6.28
CA VAL A 216 -3.73 15.62 7.44
C VAL A 216 -4.50 14.31 7.27
N VAL A 217 -4.37 13.40 8.24
CA VAL A 217 -5.04 12.10 8.22
C VAL A 217 -6.03 12.05 9.37
N TYR A 218 -7.30 11.83 9.04
CA TYR A 218 -8.39 11.72 10.00
C TYR A 218 -8.99 10.31 9.93
N ARG A 219 -9.20 9.69 11.09
CA ARG A 219 -9.72 8.33 11.19
C ARG A 219 -10.97 8.30 12.06
N ALA A 220 -12.01 7.63 11.57
CA ALA A 220 -13.20 7.29 12.33
C ALA A 220 -13.60 5.86 12.00
N LEU A 221 -13.74 5.02 13.03
CA LEU A 221 -14.02 3.59 12.87
C LEU A 221 -12.98 2.94 11.91
N SER A 222 -13.47 2.31 10.84
CA SER A 222 -12.67 1.68 9.78
C SER A 222 -12.30 2.61 8.62
N ALA A 223 -12.80 3.85 8.60
CA ALA A 223 -12.48 4.81 7.54
C ALA A 223 -11.29 5.69 7.89
N THR A 224 -10.47 5.94 6.88
CA THR A 224 -9.34 6.87 6.91
C THR A 224 -9.50 7.89 5.79
N ILE A 225 -9.54 9.16 6.14
CA ILE A 225 -9.55 10.28 5.19
C ILE A 225 -8.16 10.91 5.19
N CYS A 226 -7.60 11.08 4.01
CA CYS A 226 -6.39 11.88 3.80
C CYS A 226 -6.78 13.20 3.16
N LEU A 227 -6.37 14.31 3.76
CA LEU A 227 -6.56 15.66 3.26
C LEU A 227 -5.19 16.23 2.93
N PHE A 228 -5.02 16.69 1.69
CA PHE A 228 -3.78 17.30 1.23
C PHE A 228 -3.96 18.82 1.20
N VAL A 229 -3.47 19.50 2.22
CA VAL A 229 -3.71 20.93 2.45
C VAL A 229 -2.54 21.75 1.94
N ASP A 230 -2.79 22.90 1.31
CA ASP A 230 -1.73 23.76 0.78
C ASP A 230 -0.71 24.13 1.88
N SER A 231 0.59 23.88 1.65
CA SER A 231 1.65 24.16 2.63
C SER A 231 1.83 25.65 2.94
N LYS A 232 1.28 26.54 2.10
CA LYS A 232 1.24 27.99 2.36
C LYS A 232 0.18 28.39 3.38
N THR A 233 -0.73 27.48 3.73
CA THR A 233 -1.81 27.74 4.68
C THR A 233 -1.31 27.66 6.11
N SER A 234 -1.67 28.64 6.94
CA SER A 234 -1.44 28.59 8.38
C SER A 234 -2.48 27.68 9.05
N LEU A 235 -2.07 26.47 9.43
CA LEU A 235 -2.94 25.47 10.06
C LEU A 235 -2.99 25.69 11.58
N VAL A 236 -3.94 26.54 11.99
CA VAL A 236 -4.25 26.82 13.40
C VAL A 236 -5.25 25.81 13.96
N MET A 237 -5.34 25.71 15.29
CA MET A 237 -6.25 24.75 15.95
C MET A 237 -7.72 24.91 15.54
N ASP A 238 -8.17 26.11 15.20
CA ASP A 238 -9.55 26.36 14.77
C ASP A 238 -9.88 25.65 13.45
N PHE A 239 -8.92 25.53 12.53
CA PHE A 239 -9.09 24.75 11.30
C PHE A 239 -9.38 23.27 11.63
N PHE A 240 -8.60 22.67 12.53
CA PHE A 240 -8.79 21.28 12.95
C PHE A 240 -10.11 21.08 13.71
N LYS A 241 -10.54 22.06 14.52
CA LYS A 241 -11.85 22.04 15.19
C LYS A 241 -13.01 22.07 14.20
N SER A 242 -12.95 22.96 13.20
CA SER A 242 -13.94 23.03 12.13
C SER A 242 -13.98 21.74 11.31
N LEU A 243 -12.81 21.16 10.99
CA LEU A 243 -12.73 19.87 10.30
C LEU A 243 -13.37 18.74 11.12
N ASP A 244 -13.04 18.59 12.40
CA ASP A 244 -13.58 17.52 13.25
C ASP A 244 -15.11 17.62 13.38
N THR A 245 -15.61 18.84 13.61
CA THR A 245 -17.06 19.12 13.70
C THR A 245 -17.79 18.76 12.41
N PHE A 246 -17.16 18.99 11.25
CA PHE A 246 -17.73 18.68 9.95
C PHE A 246 -17.62 17.18 9.60
N LEU A 247 -16.43 16.61 9.72
CA LEU A 247 -16.12 15.25 9.26
C LEU A 247 -16.76 14.21 10.16
N GLY A 248 -16.68 14.38 11.47
CA GLY A 248 -17.07 13.37 12.44
C GLY A 248 -18.46 12.77 12.23
N PRO A 249 -19.54 13.57 12.32
CA PRO A 249 -20.91 13.08 12.18
C PRO A 249 -21.17 12.45 10.81
N GLN A 250 -20.75 13.12 9.73
CA GLN A 250 -21.00 12.69 8.35
C GLN A 250 -20.25 11.41 8.01
N LEU A 251 -19.00 11.28 8.49
CA LEU A 251 -18.16 10.12 8.25
C LEU A 251 -18.73 8.88 8.93
N THR A 252 -19.30 9.02 10.13
CA THR A 252 -19.92 7.89 10.84
C THR A 252 -21.11 7.33 10.06
N THR A 253 -21.99 8.18 9.52
CA THR A 253 -23.11 7.74 8.67
C THR A 253 -22.63 7.09 7.37
N LEU A 254 -21.62 7.67 6.73
CA LEU A 254 -21.05 7.12 5.50
C LEU A 254 -20.41 5.75 5.75
N VAL A 255 -19.65 5.61 6.83
CA VAL A 255 -19.02 4.34 7.24
C VAL A 255 -20.04 3.24 7.43
N SER A 256 -21.19 3.52 8.07
CA SER A 256 -22.24 2.52 8.22
C SER A 256 -22.75 1.99 6.88
N SER A 257 -22.90 2.87 5.88
CA SER A 257 -23.32 2.47 4.52
C SER A 257 -22.27 1.59 3.85
N VAL A 258 -20.98 1.95 3.96
CA VAL A 258 -19.87 1.17 3.41
C VAL A 258 -19.74 -0.19 4.10
N ALA A 259 -19.87 -0.22 5.43
CA ALA A 259 -19.80 -1.44 6.24
C ALA A 259 -20.91 -2.43 5.89
N GLU A 260 -22.15 -1.95 5.69
CA GLU A 260 -23.30 -2.78 5.29
C GLU A 260 -23.10 -3.42 3.90
N GLN A 261 -22.40 -2.73 3.00
CA GLN A 261 -22.08 -3.30 1.69
C GLN A 261 -20.94 -4.34 1.81
N CYS A 262 -19.93 -4.08 2.64
CA CYS A 262 -18.81 -5.00 2.84
C CYS A 262 -19.25 -6.32 3.50
N SER A 263 -20.21 -6.28 4.43
CA SER A 263 -20.72 -7.49 5.09
C SER A 263 -21.41 -8.45 4.12
N LYS A 264 -22.00 -7.94 3.04
CA LYS A 264 -22.62 -8.73 1.96
C LYS A 264 -21.59 -9.46 1.10
N HIS A 265 -20.33 -9.02 1.10
CA HIS A 265 -19.23 -9.57 0.28
C HIS A 265 -18.20 -10.39 1.07
N VAL A 266 -18.44 -10.68 2.36
CA VAL A 266 -17.53 -11.51 3.16
C VAL A 266 -17.52 -12.93 2.60
N THR A 267 -16.52 -13.22 1.78
CA THR A 267 -16.23 -14.57 1.31
C THR A 267 -15.34 -15.20 2.37
N ILE A 268 -15.86 -16.22 3.07
CA ILE A 268 -15.05 -17.02 3.99
C ILE A 268 -13.95 -17.67 3.14
N VAL A 269 -12.70 -17.26 3.37
CA VAL A 269 -11.52 -17.87 2.74
C VAL A 269 -11.33 -19.23 3.40
N ALA A 270 -11.91 -20.28 2.82
CA ALA A 270 -11.61 -21.65 3.22
C ALA A 270 -10.16 -21.99 2.84
N ASP A 271 -9.52 -22.92 3.56
CA ASP A 271 -8.15 -23.40 3.26
C ASP A 271 -8.00 -23.96 1.83
N SER A 272 -9.11 -24.35 1.18
CA SER A 272 -9.16 -24.80 -0.21
C SER A 272 -9.43 -23.69 -1.23
N SER A 273 -9.42 -22.43 -0.82
CA SER A 273 -9.67 -21.30 -1.72
C SER A 273 -8.54 -21.14 -2.74
N PRO A 274 -8.88 -20.71 -3.98
CA PRO A 274 -7.89 -20.57 -5.04
C PRO A 274 -6.89 -19.46 -4.72
N LYS A 275 -5.60 -19.79 -4.85
CA LYS A 275 -4.49 -18.87 -4.63
C LYS A 275 -4.17 -18.14 -5.92
N TYR A 276 -4.34 -16.83 -5.94
CA TYR A 276 -4.05 -16.01 -7.10
C TYR A 276 -3.56 -14.62 -6.72
N LEU A 277 -2.94 -13.96 -7.70
CA LEU A 277 -2.50 -12.58 -7.65
C LEU A 277 -2.84 -11.91 -8.98
N TYR A 278 -3.55 -10.80 -8.93
CA TYR A 278 -3.90 -9.97 -10.06
C TYR A 278 -3.22 -8.61 -9.91
N PHE A 279 -2.70 -8.08 -11.01
CA PHE A 279 -2.19 -6.72 -11.08
C PHE A 279 -2.58 -6.06 -12.40
N ASN A 280 -2.96 -4.79 -12.32
CA ASN A 280 -3.27 -3.95 -13.48
C ASN A 280 -2.31 -2.78 -13.55
N LYS A 281 -1.42 -2.77 -14.56
CA LYS A 281 -0.43 -1.70 -14.70
C LYS A 281 -1.05 -0.33 -15.00
N LEU A 282 -2.27 -0.28 -15.57
CA LEU A 282 -2.90 0.99 -15.96
C LEU A 282 -3.35 1.84 -14.78
N ASN A 283 -3.91 1.21 -13.74
CA ASN A 283 -4.41 1.91 -12.55
C ASN A 283 -3.70 1.47 -11.27
N LEU A 284 -2.64 0.67 -11.42
CA LEU A 284 -1.85 0.08 -10.34
C LEU A 284 -2.68 -0.80 -9.38
N ALA A 285 -3.89 -1.20 -9.75
CA ALA A 285 -4.74 -2.01 -8.89
C ALA A 285 -4.16 -3.42 -8.74
N TYR A 286 -4.07 -3.92 -7.52
CA TYR A 286 -3.76 -5.32 -7.27
C TYR A 286 -4.81 -5.99 -6.39
N LYS A 287 -4.93 -7.31 -6.55
CA LYS A 287 -5.75 -8.18 -5.71
C LYS A 287 -4.98 -9.47 -5.48
N SER A 288 -4.92 -9.93 -4.23
CA SER A 288 -4.16 -11.10 -3.86
C SER A 288 -4.95 -11.94 -2.87
N THR A 289 -5.02 -13.25 -3.11
CA THR A 289 -5.40 -14.24 -2.07
C THR A 289 -4.17 -14.95 -1.51
N ILE A 290 -3.00 -14.76 -2.12
CA ILE A 290 -1.71 -15.29 -1.64
C ILE A 290 -1.24 -14.55 -0.38
N HIS A 291 -1.60 -13.27 -0.24
CA HIS A 291 -1.16 -12.38 0.83
C HIS A 291 -2.39 -12.02 1.68
N LEU A 292 -2.41 -12.44 2.95
CA LEU A 292 -3.57 -12.28 3.83
C LEU A 292 -3.72 -10.87 4.43
N ASP A 293 -2.65 -10.09 4.41
CA ASP A 293 -2.62 -8.76 4.99
C ASP A 293 -2.10 -7.75 3.95
N ASN A 294 -2.76 -6.60 3.88
CA ASN A 294 -2.35 -5.46 3.05
C ASN A 294 -0.96 -4.92 3.47
N ARG A 295 -0.50 -5.28 4.67
CA ARG A 295 0.74 -4.76 5.29
C ARG A 295 2.04 -5.36 4.77
N ARG A 296 2.00 -6.24 3.76
CA ARG A 296 3.20 -6.95 3.23
C ARG A 296 4.01 -7.63 4.35
N CYS A 297 3.32 -8.02 5.42
CA CYS A 297 3.88 -8.80 6.51
C CYS A 297 3.75 -10.28 6.14
N SER A 298 4.68 -11.11 6.61
CA SER A 298 4.99 -12.52 6.25
C SER A 298 3.85 -13.55 6.26
N ASN A 299 2.59 -13.13 6.35
CA ASN A 299 1.38 -13.95 6.30
C ASN A 299 1.02 -14.30 4.84
N VAL A 300 1.90 -15.09 4.21
CA VAL A 300 1.75 -15.57 2.84
C VAL A 300 1.23 -17.02 2.87
N LEU A 301 0.22 -17.32 2.06
CA LEU A 301 -0.41 -18.65 1.94
C LEU A 301 0.35 -19.62 1.01
N THR A 302 1.56 -19.27 0.57
CA THR A 302 2.36 -20.08 -0.35
C THR A 302 3.82 -20.14 0.07
N THR A 303 4.58 -21.06 -0.51
CA THR A 303 6.01 -21.22 -0.19
C THR A 303 6.84 -20.08 -0.78
N PRO A 304 8.00 -19.76 -0.19
CA PRO A 304 8.94 -18.79 -0.78
C PRO A 304 9.38 -19.17 -2.19
N GLU A 305 9.51 -20.47 -2.48
CA GLU A 305 9.80 -20.96 -3.83
C GLU A 305 8.74 -20.51 -4.85
N VAL A 306 7.45 -20.65 -4.53
CA VAL A 306 6.36 -20.23 -5.42
C VAL A 306 6.38 -18.71 -5.64
N LEU A 307 6.63 -17.90 -4.60
CA LEU A 307 6.76 -16.44 -4.76
C LEU A 307 7.92 -16.04 -5.67
N ARG A 308 9.06 -16.76 -5.59
CA ARG A 308 10.19 -16.55 -6.50
C ARG A 308 9.81 -16.90 -7.93
N ILE A 309 9.16 -18.03 -8.15
CA ILE A 309 8.68 -18.43 -9.49
C ILE A 309 7.74 -17.37 -10.06
N ILE A 310 6.79 -16.83 -9.27
CA ILE A 310 5.93 -15.72 -9.70
C ILE A 310 6.76 -14.50 -10.12
N THR A 311 7.79 -14.18 -9.34
CA THR A 311 8.71 -13.05 -9.62
C THR A 311 9.52 -13.28 -10.89
N ASP A 312 9.97 -14.50 -11.14
CA ASP A 312 10.73 -14.87 -12.33
C ASP A 312 9.83 -14.82 -13.58
N ILE A 313 8.60 -15.36 -13.47
CA ILE A 313 7.59 -15.23 -14.54
C ILE A 313 7.29 -13.76 -14.80
N ASN A 314 7.12 -12.91 -13.77
CA ASN A 314 6.93 -11.47 -13.97
C ASN A 314 8.09 -10.82 -14.73
N ASN A 315 9.33 -11.15 -14.36
CA ASN A 315 10.52 -10.62 -15.01
C ASN A 315 10.63 -11.06 -16.49
N ASP A 316 10.22 -12.29 -16.80
CA ASP A 316 10.23 -12.82 -18.16
C ASP A 316 9.03 -12.32 -19.00
N THR A 317 7.85 -12.24 -18.40
CA THR A 317 6.64 -11.71 -19.06
C THR A 317 6.75 -10.22 -19.36
N ASN A 318 7.53 -9.46 -18.60
CA ASN A 318 7.87 -8.08 -18.98
C ASN A 318 8.62 -7.98 -20.33
N LYS A 319 9.20 -9.09 -20.83
CA LYS A 319 9.81 -9.17 -22.18
C LYS A 319 8.78 -9.49 -23.26
N LEU A 320 7.59 -9.96 -22.88
CA LEU A 320 6.46 -10.24 -23.78
C LEU A 320 5.68 -8.94 -24.02
N LYS A 321 5.36 -8.63 -25.28
CA LYS A 321 4.89 -7.30 -25.66
C LYS A 321 3.41 -7.02 -25.34
N GLU A 322 2.50 -7.98 -25.57
CA GLU A 322 1.06 -7.68 -25.54
C GLU A 322 0.23 -8.73 -24.80
N ALA A 323 0.49 -10.01 -25.04
CA ALA A 323 -0.15 -11.11 -24.35
C ALA A 323 0.78 -12.34 -24.30
N GLY A 324 0.57 -13.18 -23.30
CA GLY A 324 1.30 -14.44 -23.18
C GLY A 324 0.94 -15.19 -21.90
N GLU A 325 1.33 -16.45 -21.86
CA GLU A 325 1.13 -17.32 -20.71
C GLU A 325 2.38 -18.16 -20.48
N VAL A 326 2.75 -18.30 -19.21
CA VAL A 326 3.86 -19.15 -18.77
C VAL A 326 3.31 -20.09 -17.69
N ILE A 327 3.53 -21.39 -17.86
CA ILE A 327 3.09 -22.43 -16.93
C ILE A 327 4.31 -23.19 -16.44
N ILE A 328 4.49 -23.25 -15.12
CA ILE A 328 5.60 -23.94 -14.47
C ILE A 328 5.05 -24.99 -13.50
N LYS A 329 5.51 -26.24 -13.61
CA LYS A 329 5.26 -27.31 -12.64
C LYS A 329 6.51 -27.55 -11.79
N THR A 330 6.40 -27.44 -10.47
CA THR A 330 7.51 -27.71 -9.55
C THR A 330 7.56 -29.19 -9.14
N MET A 331 8.70 -29.61 -8.59
CA MET A 331 8.87 -30.96 -8.03
C MET A 331 8.02 -31.20 -6.78
N SER A 332 7.55 -30.14 -6.13
CA SER A 332 6.65 -30.19 -4.97
C SER A 332 5.17 -30.10 -5.37
N ASP A 333 4.84 -30.48 -6.60
CA ASP A 333 3.47 -30.58 -7.12
C ASP A 333 2.70 -29.25 -7.17
N TYR A 334 3.42 -28.11 -7.25
CA TYR A 334 2.82 -26.81 -7.52
C TYR A 334 2.80 -26.51 -9.02
N TRP A 335 1.68 -26.00 -9.48
CA TRP A 335 1.50 -25.38 -10.79
C TRP A 335 1.40 -23.88 -10.59
N VAL A 336 2.30 -23.14 -11.21
CA VAL A 336 2.31 -21.67 -11.21
C VAL A 336 2.06 -21.22 -12.64
N VAL A 337 0.93 -20.56 -12.84
CA VAL A 337 0.52 -20.02 -14.14
C VAL A 337 0.57 -18.51 -14.07
N GLY A 338 1.33 -17.87 -14.95
CA GLY A 338 1.34 -16.42 -15.12
C GLY A 338 0.82 -16.04 -16.49
N LYS A 339 -0.27 -15.28 -16.52
CA LYS A 339 -0.93 -14.79 -17.73
C LYS A 339 -0.80 -13.27 -17.82
N LEU A 340 -0.32 -12.80 -18.96
CA LEU A 340 -0.24 -11.39 -19.32
C LEU A 340 -1.25 -11.12 -20.44
N SER A 341 -2.06 -10.09 -20.30
CA SER A 341 -2.94 -9.60 -21.36
C SER A 341 -3.26 -8.13 -21.13
N ASN A 342 -3.00 -7.28 -22.13
CA ASN A 342 -3.41 -5.86 -22.12
C ASN A 342 -2.99 -5.12 -20.84
N LEU A 343 -1.71 -5.23 -20.47
CA LEU A 343 -1.14 -4.60 -19.27
C LEU A 343 -1.71 -5.12 -17.94
N ARG A 344 -2.38 -6.27 -17.97
CA ARG A 344 -2.85 -6.99 -16.78
C ARG A 344 -2.09 -8.27 -16.63
N GLU A 345 -1.68 -8.53 -15.40
CA GLU A 345 -0.98 -9.74 -15.01
C GLU A 345 -1.85 -10.53 -14.04
N PHE A 346 -1.93 -11.83 -14.27
CA PHE A 346 -2.69 -12.75 -13.43
C PHE A 346 -1.87 -14.00 -13.16
N PHE A 347 -1.57 -14.24 -11.90
CA PHE A 347 -0.82 -15.39 -11.42
C PHE A 347 -1.75 -16.30 -10.64
N VAL A 348 -1.72 -17.59 -10.94
CA VAL A 348 -2.51 -18.63 -10.27
C VAL A 348 -1.57 -19.69 -9.73
N VAL A 349 -1.82 -20.12 -8.49
CA VAL A 349 -1.06 -21.18 -7.82
C VAL A 349 -2.01 -22.31 -7.48
N ILE A 350 -1.75 -23.50 -8.04
CA ILE A 350 -2.54 -24.71 -7.82
C ILE A 350 -1.61 -25.81 -7.30
N GLN A 351 -1.94 -26.44 -6.17
CA GLN A 351 -1.17 -27.55 -5.64
C GLN A 351 -1.90 -28.86 -5.91
N GLN A 352 -1.54 -29.56 -6.98
CA GLN A 352 -2.18 -30.81 -7.39
C GLN A 352 -1.18 -31.74 -8.09
N LYS A 353 -0.89 -32.87 -7.45
CA LYS A 353 0.11 -33.86 -7.89
C LYS A 353 -0.20 -34.51 -9.23
N ASN A 354 -1.44 -35.01 -9.36
CA ASN A 354 -1.88 -35.81 -10.51
C ASN A 354 -2.63 -35.00 -11.56
N ALA A 355 -2.61 -33.66 -11.46
CA ALA A 355 -3.24 -32.81 -12.46
C ALA A 355 -2.45 -32.84 -13.78
N ASN A 356 -3.16 -32.80 -14.90
CA ASN A 356 -2.59 -32.61 -16.22
C ASN A 356 -2.77 -31.16 -16.72
N LEU A 357 -2.12 -30.81 -17.83
CA LEU A 357 -2.13 -29.44 -18.34
C LEU A 357 -3.54 -28.93 -18.69
N ILE A 358 -4.42 -29.81 -19.18
CA ILE A 358 -5.79 -29.44 -19.59
C ILE A 358 -6.61 -29.10 -18.33
N GLU A 359 -6.50 -29.91 -17.28
CA GLU A 359 -7.20 -29.65 -16.01
C GLU A 359 -6.74 -28.33 -15.36
N ILE A 360 -5.45 -28.02 -15.45
CA ILE A 360 -4.90 -26.75 -14.95
C ILE A 360 -5.40 -25.56 -15.77
N ASP A 361 -5.42 -25.67 -17.11
CA ASP A 361 -5.94 -24.64 -18.00
C ASP A 361 -7.44 -24.37 -17.74
N ASP A 362 -8.25 -25.43 -17.60
CA ASP A 362 -9.67 -25.32 -17.27
C ASP A 362 -9.91 -24.63 -15.91
N GLU A 363 -9.11 -24.97 -14.90
CA GLU A 363 -9.19 -24.33 -13.59
C GLU A 363 -8.77 -22.85 -13.63
N VAL A 364 -7.72 -22.50 -14.38
CA VAL A 364 -7.30 -21.10 -14.57
C VAL A 364 -8.38 -20.30 -15.29
N LYS A 365 -9.00 -20.87 -16.34
CA LYS A 365 -10.13 -20.24 -17.05
C LYS A 365 -11.31 -20.00 -16.10
N ARG A 366 -11.68 -21.02 -15.32
CA ARG A 366 -12.75 -20.92 -14.31
C ARG A 366 -12.45 -19.81 -13.29
N LEU A 367 -11.21 -19.67 -12.84
CA LEU A 367 -10.80 -18.62 -11.91
C LEU A 367 -10.80 -17.23 -12.55
N CYS A 368 -10.33 -17.10 -13.79
CA CYS A 368 -10.43 -15.86 -14.55
C CYS A 368 -11.90 -15.44 -14.68
N GLU A 369 -12.77 -16.34 -15.13
CA GLU A 369 -14.20 -16.08 -15.25
C GLU A 369 -14.87 -15.78 -13.91
N GLN A 370 -14.40 -16.34 -12.79
CA GLN A 370 -15.01 -16.08 -11.49
C GLN A 370 -14.57 -14.73 -10.90
N GLN A 371 -13.27 -14.43 -10.97
CA GLN A 371 -12.66 -13.29 -10.27
C GLN A 371 -12.53 -12.04 -11.13
N LEU A 372 -12.56 -12.21 -12.46
CA LEU A 372 -12.25 -11.18 -13.44
C LEU A 372 -13.42 -10.99 -14.42
N LYS A 373 -14.68 -11.29 -14.03
CA LYS A 373 -15.90 -11.16 -14.88
C LYS A 373 -16.02 -9.85 -15.64
N SER A 374 -15.52 -8.76 -15.05
CA SER A 374 -15.59 -7.41 -15.63
C SER A 374 -14.28 -6.96 -16.30
N ILE A 375 -13.30 -7.86 -16.39
CA ILE A 375 -11.93 -7.58 -16.81
C ILE A 375 -11.59 -8.56 -17.94
N PHE A 376 -11.63 -8.07 -19.19
CA PHE A 376 -11.35 -8.89 -20.36
C PHE A 376 -9.87 -9.32 -20.39
N PHE A 377 -9.64 -10.63 -20.24
CA PHE A 377 -8.42 -11.32 -20.64
C PHE A 377 -8.71 -12.00 -21.97
N HIS A 378 -7.97 -11.64 -23.01
CA HIS A 378 -8.07 -12.26 -24.33
C HIS A 378 -7.09 -13.43 -24.46
#